data_AF-V5GCM3-F1
#
_entry.id   AF-V5GCM3-F1
#
_cell.length_a   1.000
_cell.length_b   1.000
_cell.length_c   1.000
_cell.angle_alpha   90.00
_cell.angle_beta   90.00
_cell.angle_gamma   90.00
#
_symmetry.space_group_name_H-M   'P 1'
#
loop_
_entity.id
_entity.type
_entity.pdbx_description
1 polymer ?
#
loop_
_entity_poly.entity_id
_entity_poly.type
_entity_poly.pdbx_seq_one_letter_code
_entity_poly.pdbx_strand_id
1 'polypeptide(L)'
;MAKRKNKRKSADYVHSKKESVKSKNVMNPFEIHVNKEKLRVLGKKQKNDRGVPGISRAKAIQKRKHTLLKEYKGLHKSNKFMDKRIGEKNYIMTNEDKSMARFTAVRVKAHNKKSIFNLADDEVL
;
A
#
# COMPACT_ATOMS: atom_id res chain seq x y z
N MET A 1 -12.00 -32.44 32.52
CA MET A 1 -11.88 -31.19 31.72
C MET A 1 -12.97 -30.21 32.15
N ALA A 2 -12.63 -29.09 32.78
CA ALA A 2 -13.61 -28.14 33.30
C ALA A 2 -14.03 -27.13 32.21
N LYS A 3 -15.34 -27.03 31.93
CA LYS A 3 -15.90 -26.02 31.01
C LYS A 3 -15.87 -24.64 31.69
N ARG A 4 -15.09 -23.70 31.15
CA ARG A 4 -15.10 -22.28 31.56
C ARG A 4 -16.47 -21.66 31.28
N LYS A 5 -17.17 -21.19 32.31
CA LYS A 5 -18.40 -20.40 32.16
C LYS A 5 -18.05 -18.98 31.67
N ASN A 6 -18.56 -18.60 30.50
CA ASN A 6 -18.41 -17.24 29.97
C ASN A 6 -19.19 -16.25 30.84
N LYS A 7 -18.48 -15.27 31.41
CA LYS A 7 -19.07 -14.17 32.20
C LYS A 7 -19.89 -13.28 31.25
N ARG A 8 -21.22 -13.25 31.42
CA ARG A 8 -22.11 -12.37 30.64
C ARG A 8 -21.75 -10.91 30.95
N LYS A 9 -21.58 -10.10 29.91
CA LYS A 9 -21.33 -8.66 30.07
C LYS A 9 -22.58 -7.98 30.63
N SER A 10 -22.40 -6.92 31.43
CA SER A 10 -23.52 -6.19 32.03
C SER A 10 -24.42 -5.57 30.96
N ALA A 11 -25.71 -5.45 31.27
CA ALA A 11 -26.68 -4.85 30.37
C ALA A 11 -26.29 -3.40 29.99
N ASP A 12 -25.73 -2.65 30.94
CA ASP A 12 -25.27 -1.27 30.73
C ASP A 12 -24.09 -1.19 29.75
N TYR A 13 -23.18 -2.18 29.80
CA TYR A 13 -22.09 -2.27 28.83
C TYR A 13 -22.61 -2.55 27.40
N VAL A 14 -23.66 -3.36 27.28
CA VAL A 14 -24.30 -3.64 25.99
C VAL A 14 -25.06 -2.40 25.48
N HIS A 15 -25.72 -1.66 26.37
CA HIS A 15 -26.50 -0.46 26.03
C HIS A 15 -25.60 0.70 25.58
N SER A 16 -24.59 1.05 26.37
CA SER A 16 -23.60 2.09 26.04
C SER A 16 -22.84 1.79 24.74
N LYS A 17 -22.52 0.51 24.49
CA LYS A 17 -21.93 0.09 23.22
C LYS A 17 -22.90 0.23 22.03
N LYS A 18 -24.20 0.05 22.25
CA LYS A 18 -25.22 0.21 21.19
C LYS A 18 -25.47 1.68 20.86
N GLU A 19 -25.45 2.56 21.85
CA GLU A 19 -25.61 4.01 21.65
C GLU A 19 -24.41 4.63 20.94
N SER A 20 -23.19 4.29 21.34
CA SER A 20 -21.96 4.76 20.69
C SER A 20 -21.80 4.28 19.24
N VAL A 21 -22.47 3.19 18.85
CA VAL A 21 -22.53 2.73 17.46
C VAL A 21 -23.63 3.46 16.68
N LYS A 22 -24.76 3.81 17.30
CA LYS A 22 -25.82 4.60 16.66
C LYS A 22 -25.37 6.02 16.31
N SER A 23 -24.63 6.69 17.20
CA SER A 23 -24.19 8.08 16.99
C SER A 23 -23.14 8.23 15.87
N LYS A 24 -22.38 7.16 15.57
CA LYS A 24 -21.38 7.15 14.47
C LYS A 24 -21.98 6.94 13.08
N ASN A 25 -23.24 6.50 12.99
CA ASN A 25 -23.84 6.03 11.74
C ASN A 25 -24.70 7.07 11.02
N VAL A 26 -24.93 8.25 11.59
CA VAL A 26 -25.62 9.34 10.90
C VAL A 26 -24.59 10.15 10.14
N MET A 27 -24.10 9.58 9.03
CA MET A 27 -23.38 10.37 8.04
C MET A 27 -24.32 11.44 7.51
N ASN A 28 -23.80 12.64 7.27
CA ASN A 28 -24.59 13.75 6.75
C ASN A 28 -25.30 13.33 5.45
N PRO A 29 -26.63 13.51 5.31
CA PRO A 29 -27.37 13.14 4.11
C PRO A 29 -26.79 13.70 2.80
N PHE A 30 -26.15 14.88 2.84
CA PHE A 30 -25.51 15.49 1.66
C PHE A 30 -24.22 14.78 1.21
N GLU A 31 -23.65 13.93 2.05
CA GLU A 31 -22.45 13.15 1.71
C GLU A 31 -22.79 11.85 0.97
N ILE A 32 -24.06 11.45 0.96
CA ILE A 32 -24.54 10.18 0.37
C ILE A 32 -25.40 10.49 -0.86
N HIS A 33 -25.06 9.86 -1.98
CA HIS A 33 -25.92 9.82 -3.15
C HIS A 33 -26.75 8.53 -3.13
N VAL A 34 -28.07 8.63 -3.15
CA VAL A 34 -28.98 7.47 -3.14
C VAL A 34 -29.66 7.34 -4.50
N ASN A 35 -29.54 6.16 -5.11
CA ASN A 35 -30.22 5.85 -6.36
C ASN A 35 -31.67 5.42 -6.09
N LYS A 36 -32.62 5.95 -6.86
CA LYS A 36 -34.03 5.54 -6.77
C LYS A 36 -34.24 4.26 -7.58
N GLU A 37 -34.67 3.20 -6.91
CA GLU A 37 -35.12 2.00 -7.61
C GLU A 37 -36.47 2.25 -8.30
N LYS A 38 -36.59 1.84 -9.57
CA LYS A 38 -37.85 1.93 -10.31
C LYS A 38 -38.87 0.91 -9.80
N LEU A 39 -38.42 -0.32 -9.51
CA LEU A 39 -39.23 -1.44 -9.05
C LEU A 39 -38.53 -2.11 -7.87
N ARG A 40 -39.22 -2.17 -6.72
CA ARG A 40 -38.70 -2.77 -5.50
C ARG A 40 -39.01 -4.27 -5.49
N VAL A 41 -38.01 -5.10 -5.74
CA VAL A 41 -38.13 -6.56 -5.65
C VAL A 41 -37.75 -7.02 -4.25
N LEU A 42 -38.63 -7.76 -3.57
CA LEU A 42 -38.37 -8.25 -2.22
C LEU A 42 -37.15 -9.19 -2.22
N GLY A 43 -36.22 -8.97 -1.28
CA GLY A 43 -35.02 -9.80 -1.11
C GLY A 43 -33.84 -9.46 -2.03
N LYS A 44 -34.00 -8.56 -3.00
CA LYS A 44 -32.89 -8.10 -3.84
C LYS A 44 -32.05 -7.04 -3.11
N LYS A 45 -30.75 -7.30 -2.92
CA LYS A 45 -29.77 -6.30 -2.43
C LYS A 45 -28.91 -5.86 -3.59
N GLN A 46 -28.98 -4.59 -3.98
CA GLN A 46 -28.19 -4.07 -5.08
C GLN A 46 -26.94 -3.35 -4.52
N LYS A 47 -25.78 -3.65 -5.11
CA LYS A 47 -24.49 -3.12 -4.63
C LYS A 47 -24.37 -1.60 -4.84
N ASN A 48 -25.27 -1.03 -5.63
CA ASN A 48 -25.19 0.31 -6.20
C ASN A 48 -26.30 1.22 -5.64
N ASP A 49 -26.92 0.86 -4.53
CA ASP A 49 -28.07 1.58 -3.97
C ASP A 49 -27.67 2.96 -3.43
N ARG A 50 -26.44 3.06 -2.92
CA ARG A 50 -25.88 4.28 -2.35
C ARG A 50 -24.42 4.42 -2.74
N GLY A 51 -24.02 5.64 -3.07
CA GLY A 51 -22.64 6.04 -3.27
C GLY A 51 -22.22 7.13 -2.30
N VAL A 52 -20.91 7.22 -2.02
CA VAL A 52 -20.34 8.31 -1.21
C VAL A 52 -19.44 9.18 -2.11
N PRO A 53 -20.02 10.14 -2.84
CA PRO A 53 -19.29 10.93 -3.83
C PRO A 53 -18.13 11.73 -3.24
N GLY A 54 -18.26 12.24 -1.99
CA GLY A 54 -17.19 12.98 -1.31
C GLY A 54 -15.91 12.16 -1.16
N ILE A 55 -16.02 10.94 -0.62
CA ILE A 55 -14.89 10.03 -0.44
C ILE A 55 -14.28 9.63 -1.78
N SER A 56 -15.13 9.30 -2.77
CA SER A 56 -14.67 8.93 -4.10
C SER A 56 -13.86 10.05 -4.77
N ARG A 57 -14.35 11.30 -4.71
CA ARG A 57 -13.64 12.48 -5.22
C ARG A 57 -12.33 12.73 -4.48
N ALA A 58 -12.32 12.63 -3.15
CA ALA A 58 -11.12 12.80 -2.35
C ALA A 58 -10.04 11.76 -2.73
N LYS A 59 -10.43 10.49 -2.88
CA LYS A 59 -9.53 9.41 -3.33
C LYS A 59 -8.99 9.67 -4.73
N ALA A 60 -9.82 10.14 -5.66
CA ALA A 60 -9.38 10.50 -7.00
C ALA A 60 -8.38 11.66 -7.00
N ILE A 61 -8.61 12.70 -6.18
CA ILE A 61 -7.67 13.81 -6.01
C ILE A 61 -6.35 13.32 -5.41
N GLN A 62 -6.40 12.47 -4.38
CA GLN A 62 -5.19 11.85 -3.81
C GLN A 62 -4.43 11.07 -4.87
N LYS A 63 -5.09 10.25 -5.70
CA LYS A 63 -4.43 9.54 -6.79
C LYS A 63 -3.72 10.50 -7.75
N ARG A 64 -4.37 11.59 -8.17
CA ARG A 64 -3.75 12.63 -9.03
C ARG A 64 -2.55 13.30 -8.37
N LYS A 65 -2.60 13.56 -7.06
CA LYS A 65 -1.47 14.11 -6.29
C LYS A 65 -0.26 13.17 -6.27
N HIS A 66 -0.46 11.85 -6.35
CA HIS A 66 0.64 10.88 -6.33
C HIS A 66 1.19 10.57 -7.74
N THR A 67 0.35 10.67 -8.78
CA THR A 67 0.76 10.39 -10.17
C THR A 67 1.03 11.69 -10.94
N LEU A 68 -0.02 12.36 -11.41
CA LEU A 68 0.06 13.51 -12.31
C LEU A 68 0.84 14.68 -11.72
N LEU A 69 0.65 14.98 -10.43
CA LEU A 69 1.40 16.06 -9.78
C LEU A 69 2.90 15.75 -9.70
N LYS A 70 3.26 14.47 -9.50
CA LYS A 70 4.66 14.04 -9.47
C LYS A 70 5.29 14.14 -10.85
N GLU A 71 4.54 13.75 -11.88
CA GLU A 71 4.95 13.87 -13.29
C GLU A 71 5.11 15.34 -13.69
N TYR A 72 4.15 16.19 -13.36
CA TYR A 72 4.19 17.63 -13.63
C TYR A 72 5.41 18.31 -12.99
N LYS A 73 5.69 18.01 -11.71
CA LYS A 73 6.91 18.50 -11.03
C LYS A 73 8.22 18.01 -11.67
N GLY A 74 8.16 16.91 -12.43
CA GLY A 74 9.28 16.34 -13.17
C GLY A 74 9.34 16.75 -14.64
N LEU A 75 8.36 17.49 -15.17
CA LEU A 75 8.22 17.74 -16.61
C LEU A 75 9.46 18.40 -17.24
N HIS A 76 10.08 19.34 -16.52
CA HIS A 76 11.27 20.06 -16.98
C HIS A 76 12.59 19.46 -16.45
N LYS A 77 12.55 18.26 -15.86
CA LYS A 77 13.74 17.57 -15.35
C LYS A 77 14.20 16.52 -16.35
N SER A 78 15.44 16.65 -16.82
CA SER A 78 16.08 15.67 -17.70
C SER A 78 16.68 14.48 -16.93
N ASN A 79 16.88 14.60 -15.61
CA ASN A 79 17.49 13.56 -14.79
C ASN A 79 16.47 12.52 -14.30
N LYS A 80 16.80 11.23 -14.48
CA LYS A 80 16.00 10.10 -13.98
C LYS A 80 16.85 9.22 -13.07
N PHE A 81 16.43 9.08 -11.81
CA PHE A 81 17.01 8.09 -10.91
C PHE A 81 16.55 6.69 -11.32
N MET A 82 17.49 5.84 -11.70
CA MET A 82 17.23 4.43 -12.04
C MET A 82 17.89 3.55 -10.98
N ASP A 83 17.07 2.87 -10.17
CA ASP A 83 17.57 1.90 -9.21
C ASP A 83 18.09 0.65 -9.95
N LYS A 84 19.41 0.45 -9.90
CA LYS A 84 20.13 -0.68 -10.49
C LYS A 84 20.54 -1.73 -9.44
N ARG A 85 20.08 -1.61 -8.19
CA ARG A 85 20.40 -2.60 -7.14
C ARG A 85 19.85 -3.98 -7.51
N ILE A 86 20.63 -5.02 -7.21
CA ILE A 86 20.25 -6.41 -7.49
C ILE A 86 18.93 -6.73 -6.78
N GLY A 87 18.00 -7.32 -7.54
CA GLY A 87 16.72 -7.81 -7.06
C GLY A 87 15.65 -6.76 -6.75
N GLU A 88 15.90 -5.45 -6.90
CA GLU A 88 14.94 -4.43 -6.42
C GLU A 88 13.67 -4.31 -7.28
N LYS A 89 13.74 -4.70 -8.55
CA LYS A 89 12.56 -4.84 -9.44
C LYS A 89 11.97 -6.25 -9.46
N ASN A 90 12.60 -7.20 -8.77
CA ASN A 90 12.17 -8.59 -8.77
C ASN A 90 11.30 -8.87 -7.52
N TYR A 91 10.03 -9.20 -7.76
CA TYR A 91 9.07 -9.55 -6.70
C TYR A 91 9.22 -10.98 -6.17
N ILE A 92 9.99 -11.84 -6.86
CA ILE A 92 10.18 -13.25 -6.48
C ILE A 92 11.23 -13.40 -5.38
N MET A 93 12.24 -12.52 -5.34
CA MET A 93 13.32 -12.59 -4.34
C MET A 93 12.84 -12.09 -2.97
N THR A 94 13.21 -12.79 -1.91
CA THR A 94 13.02 -12.30 -0.53
C THR A 94 13.98 -11.15 -0.22
N ASN A 95 13.72 -10.39 0.83
CA ASN A 95 14.59 -9.28 1.24
C ASN A 95 15.99 -9.77 1.68
N GLU A 96 16.04 -10.97 2.26
CA GLU A 96 17.29 -11.62 2.68
C GLU A 96 18.11 -12.03 1.45
N ASP A 97 17.49 -12.69 0.47
CA ASP A 97 18.16 -13.08 -0.79
C ASP A 97 18.70 -11.86 -1.54
N LYS A 98 17.93 -10.76 -1.57
CA LYS A 98 18.38 -9.49 -2.18
C LYS A 98 19.62 -8.95 -1.49
N SER A 99 19.66 -9.00 -0.16
CA SER A 99 20.78 -8.51 0.64
C SER A 99 22.02 -9.39 0.47
N MET A 100 21.83 -10.71 0.46
CA MET A 100 22.89 -11.69 0.23
C MET A 100 23.48 -11.55 -1.17
N ALA A 101 22.65 -11.47 -2.22
CA ALA A 101 23.10 -11.29 -3.59
C ALA A 101 23.87 -9.97 -3.81
N ARG A 102 23.48 -8.89 -3.11
CA ARG A 102 24.23 -7.63 -3.09
C ARG A 102 25.59 -7.82 -2.44
N PHE A 103 25.63 -8.46 -1.27
CA PHE A 103 26.86 -8.69 -0.53
C PHE A 103 27.85 -9.57 -1.31
N THR A 104 27.38 -10.67 -1.89
CA THR A 104 28.22 -11.57 -2.71
C THR A 104 28.77 -10.85 -3.94
N ALA A 105 27.94 -10.10 -4.67
CA ALA A 105 28.39 -9.32 -5.82
C ALA A 105 29.45 -8.27 -5.45
N VAL A 106 29.29 -7.59 -4.30
CA VAL A 106 30.30 -6.65 -3.78
C VAL A 106 31.60 -7.37 -3.45
N ARG A 107 31.53 -8.51 -2.74
CA ARG A 107 32.71 -9.30 -2.35
C ARG A 107 33.48 -9.87 -3.54
N VAL A 108 32.76 -10.40 -4.54
CA VAL A 108 33.34 -10.90 -5.79
C VAL A 108 34.03 -9.75 -6.55
N LYS A 109 33.37 -8.59 -6.66
CA LYS A 109 33.96 -7.40 -7.29
C LYS A 109 35.21 -6.92 -6.55
N ALA A 110 35.26 -6.99 -5.22
CA ALA A 110 36.47 -6.62 -4.48
C ALA A 110 37.61 -7.64 -4.71
N HIS A 111 37.28 -8.93 -4.74
CA HIS A 111 38.27 -10.00 -4.92
C HIS A 111 38.93 -9.99 -6.30
N ASN A 112 38.16 -9.80 -7.37
CA ASN A 112 38.65 -9.86 -8.75
C ASN A 112 39.43 -8.61 -9.19
N LYS A 113 39.60 -7.63 -8.30
CA LYS A 113 40.13 -6.31 -8.62
C LYS A 113 41.40 -5.94 -7.84
N LYS A 114 42.09 -6.93 -7.28
CA LYS A 114 43.28 -6.71 -6.43
C LYS A 114 44.43 -6.01 -7.16
N SER A 115 44.55 -6.14 -8.49
CA SER A 115 45.64 -5.54 -9.28
C SER A 115 45.22 -4.44 -10.26
N ILE A 116 43.99 -3.89 -10.17
CA ILE A 116 43.53 -2.86 -11.13
C ILE A 116 44.43 -1.62 -11.17
N PHE A 117 45.06 -1.29 -10.05
CA PHE A 117 45.96 -0.15 -9.92
C PHE A 117 47.43 -0.55 -9.90
N ASN A 118 47.76 -1.82 -10.16
CA ASN A 118 49.15 -2.28 -10.23
C ASN A 118 49.66 -2.11 -11.68
N LEU A 119 50.34 -0.99 -11.96
CA LEU A 119 50.91 -0.71 -13.29
C LEU A 119 52.16 -1.57 -13.61
N ALA A 120 52.68 -2.33 -12.64
CA ALA A 120 53.92 -3.08 -12.77
C ALA A 120 53.76 -4.45 -13.48
N ASP A 121 52.53 -4.94 -13.65
CA ASP A 121 52.29 -6.31 -14.18
C ASP A 121 52.16 -6.36 -15.73
N ASP A 122 52.23 -5.22 -16.44
CA ASP A 122 52.11 -5.15 -17.91
C ASP A 122 53.49 -5.11 -18.64
N GLU A 123 54.62 -5.19 -17.94
CA GLU A 123 55.93 -5.45 -18.57
C GLU A 123 56.08 -6.96 -18.86
N VAL A 124 55.55 -7.37 -20.01
CA VAL A 124 55.84 -8.67 -20.61
C VAL A 124 57.29 -8.65 -21.13
N LEU A 125 58.17 -9.41 -20.47
CA LEU A 125 59.42 -9.92 -21.06
C LEU A 125 59.17 -11.26 -21.76
#